data_AF-A0A7C2IQ02-F1
#
_entry.id   AF-A0A7C2IQ02-F1
#
_cell.length_a   1.000
_cell.length_b   1.000
_cell.length_c   1.000
_cell.angle_alpha   90.00
_cell.angle_beta   90.00
_cell.angle_gamma   90.00
#
_symmetry.space_group_name_H-M   'P 1'
#
loop_
_entity.id
_entity.type
_entity.pdbx_description
1 polymer ?
#
loop_
_entity_poly.entity_id
_entity_poly.type
_entity_poly.pdbx_seq_one_letter_code
_entity_poly.pdbx_strand_id
1 'polypeptide(L)'
;MESNFFKHVDREEIVEIVSELVRQDTVNPPGNEHLCKEIVSRCMRGLGMEISYYEKEPGRTNVVGRIGRGTKSIGFVSHMDVVPPGELEQWE
;
A
#
# COMPACT_ATOMS: atom_id res chain seq x y z
N MET A 1 10.81 29.29 5.60
CA MET A 1 9.35 29.08 5.72
C MET A 1 9.19 27.61 6.09
N GLU A 2 9.07 27.30 7.38
CA GLU A 2 8.90 25.90 7.78
C GLU A 2 7.56 25.41 7.25
N SER A 3 7.63 24.28 6.56
CA SER A 3 6.49 23.65 5.91
C SER A 3 5.48 23.17 6.95
N ASN A 4 4.28 23.75 6.95
CA ASN A 4 3.18 23.43 7.88
C ASN A 4 2.52 22.06 7.60
N PHE A 5 3.17 21.19 6.81
CA PHE A 5 2.63 19.87 6.48
C PHE A 5 2.90 18.84 7.58
N PHE A 6 3.94 19.02 8.39
CA PHE A 6 4.30 18.05 9.44
C PHE A 6 3.19 17.83 10.48
N LYS A 7 2.32 18.82 10.73
CA LYS A 7 1.16 18.66 11.63
C LYS A 7 0.10 17.67 11.10
N HIS A 8 0.18 17.31 9.82
CA HIS A 8 -0.71 16.36 9.16
C HIS A 8 -0.05 14.99 8.95
N VAL A 9 1.17 14.80 9.48
CA VAL A 9 1.91 13.56 9.39
C VAL A 9 1.87 12.90 10.77
N ASP A 10 1.13 11.81 10.88
CA ASP A 10 1.18 10.93 12.05
C ASP A 10 2.30 9.90 11.82
N ARG A 11 3.38 10.02 12.59
CA ARG A 11 4.56 9.17 12.40
C ARG A 11 4.29 7.76 12.89
N GLU A 12 3.58 7.63 14.00
CA GLU A 12 3.24 6.36 14.61
C GLU A 12 2.34 5.54 13.69
N GLU A 13 1.31 6.16 13.10
CA GLU A 13 0.43 5.53 12.11
C GLU A 13 1.21 5.03 10.88
N ILE A 14 2.13 5.85 10.34
CA ILE A 14 2.95 5.46 9.19
C ILE A 14 3.82 4.24 9.53
N VAL A 15 4.49 4.26 10.69
CA VAL A 15 5.35 3.14 11.12
C VAL A 15 4.52 1.86 11.30
N GLU A 16 3.32 1.97 11.86
CA GLU A 16 2.42 0.82 12.03
C GLU A 16 2.01 0.21 10.68
N ILE A 17 1.49 1.03 9.77
CA ILE A 17 1.03 0.58 8.43
C ILE A 17 2.19 -0.03 7.64
N VAL A 18 3.35 0.63 7.60
CA VAL A 18 4.51 0.14 6.86
C VAL A 18 5.03 -1.16 7.47
N SER A 19 5.04 -1.28 8.79
CA SER A 19 5.44 -2.53 9.46
C SER A 19 4.46 -3.68 9.18
N GLU A 20 3.16 -3.42 9.09
CA GLU A 20 2.18 -4.43 8.66
C GLU A 20 2.41 -4.90 7.22
N LEU A 21 2.70 -3.97 6.31
CA LEU A 21 2.98 -4.26 4.89
C LEU A 21 4.29 -5.05 4.72
N VAL A 22 5.37 -4.64 5.37
CA VAL A 22 6.70 -5.30 5.28
C VAL A 22 6.66 -6.75 5.79
N ARG A 23 5.76 -7.08 6.72
CA ARG A 23 5.58 -8.45 7.21
C ARG A 23 4.89 -9.38 6.22
N GLN A 24 4.27 -8.85 5.16
CA GLN A 24 3.63 -9.69 4.15
C GLN A 24 4.66 -10.21 3.16
N ASP A 25 4.66 -11.52 2.92
CA ASP A 25 5.56 -12.14 1.94
C ASP A 25 5.04 -11.92 0.51
N THR A 26 5.32 -10.75 -0.05
CA THR A 26 4.96 -10.35 -1.41
C THR A 26 6.12 -10.46 -2.40
N VAL A 27 7.13 -11.30 -2.11
CA VAL A 27 8.26 -11.52 -3.02
C VAL A 27 7.78 -12.06 -4.37
N ASN A 28 8.26 -11.46 -5.46
CA ASN A 28 7.92 -11.84 -6.83
C ASN A 28 9.11 -12.56 -7.51
N PRO A 29 8.90 -13.75 -8.11
CA PRO A 29 7.67 -14.56 -8.17
C PRO A 29 7.34 -15.32 -6.87
N PRO A 30 6.05 -15.63 -6.58
CA PRO A 30 4.88 -15.39 -7.45
C PRO A 30 4.32 -13.96 -7.40
N GLY A 31 4.60 -13.20 -6.33
CA GLY A 31 3.85 -11.99 -5.99
C GLY A 31 2.53 -12.37 -5.32
N ASN A 32 2.40 -12.01 -4.04
CA ASN A 32 1.25 -12.32 -3.19
C ASN A 32 0.53 -11.05 -2.72
N GLU A 33 0.31 -10.08 -3.61
CA GLU A 33 -0.25 -8.77 -3.27
C GLU A 33 -1.62 -8.85 -2.59
N HIS A 34 -2.36 -9.96 -2.75
CA HIS A 34 -3.57 -10.24 -1.99
C HIS A 34 -3.36 -10.21 -0.46
N LEU A 35 -2.16 -10.52 0.04
CA LEU A 35 -1.83 -10.43 1.47
C LEU A 35 -1.88 -8.99 2.00
N CYS A 36 -1.57 -8.02 1.15
CA CYS A 36 -1.62 -6.59 1.49
C CYS A 36 -3.03 -5.98 1.31
N LYS A 37 -3.97 -6.72 0.70
CA LYS A 37 -5.29 -6.21 0.31
C LYS A 37 -6.04 -5.55 1.46
N GLU A 38 -6.16 -6.22 2.60
CA GLU A 38 -6.95 -5.70 3.72
C GLU A 38 -6.27 -4.54 4.44
N ILE A 39 -4.93 -4.54 4.52
CA ILE A 39 -4.14 -3.45 5.11
C ILE A 39 -4.38 -2.16 4.30
N VAL A 40 -4.19 -2.23 2.98
CA VAL A 40 -4.40 -1.08 2.08
C VAL A 40 -5.87 -0.66 2.06
N SER A 41 -6.78 -1.63 2.04
CA SER A 41 -8.23 -1.34 2.04
C SER A 41 -8.66 -0.63 3.32
N ARG A 42 -8.15 -1.04 4.49
CA ARG A 42 -8.43 -0.39 5.77
C ARG A 42 -8.01 1.08 5.73
N CYS A 43 -6.81 1.37 5.25
CA CYS A 43 -6.29 2.74 5.12
C CYS A 43 -7.18 3.58 4.18
N MET A 44 -7.48 3.05 2.99
CA MET A 44 -8.34 3.74 2.01
C MET A 44 -9.77 3.98 2.52
N ARG A 45 -10.37 3.00 3.22
CA ARG A 45 -11.70 3.17 3.86
C ARG A 45 -11.66 4.24 4.95
N GLY A 46 -10.59 4.29 5.75
CA GLY A 46 -10.38 5.32 6.77
C GLY A 46 -10.34 6.73 6.19
N LEU A 47 -9.86 6.87 4.95
CA LEU A 47 -9.87 8.14 4.19
C LEU A 47 -11.20 8.44 3.49
N GLY A 48 -12.20 7.54 3.55
CA GLY A 48 -13.49 7.71 2.90
C GLY A 48 -13.48 7.39 1.39
N MET A 49 -12.55 6.56 0.92
CA MET A 49 -12.51 6.11 -0.48
C MET A 49 -13.51 4.98 -0.76
N GLU A 50 -14.11 5.02 -1.95
CA GLU A 50 -14.77 3.86 -2.56
C GLU A 50 -13.70 2.90 -3.10
N ILE A 51 -13.82 1.61 -2.79
CA ILE A 51 -12.78 0.61 -3.10
C ILE A 51 -13.30 -0.44 -4.07
N SER A 52 -12.50 -0.75 -5.08
CA SER A 52 -12.67 -1.90 -5.97
C SER A 52 -11.40 -2.76 -6.01
N TYR A 53 -11.57 -4.03 -6.37
CA TYR A 53 -10.49 -5.02 -6.46
C TYR A 53 -10.43 -5.58 -7.88
N TYR A 54 -9.21 -5.76 -8.39
CA TYR A 54 -8.97 -6.37 -9.69
C TYR A 54 -7.85 -7.39 -9.57
N GLU A 55 -8.11 -8.62 -10.00
CA GLU A 55 -7.14 -9.72 -9.89
C GLU A 55 -6.94 -10.33 -11.28
N LYS A 56 -5.82 -9.99 -11.91
CA LYS A 56 -5.48 -10.48 -13.26
C LYS A 56 -5.04 -11.95 -13.21
N GLU A 57 -4.32 -12.31 -12.15
CA GLU A 57 -3.81 -13.65 -11.87
C GLU A 57 -4.05 -13.95 -10.38
N PRO A 58 -4.32 -15.21 -9.99
CA PRO A 58 -4.54 -15.57 -8.60
C PRO A 58 -3.40 -15.09 -7.70
N GLY A 59 -3.73 -14.32 -6.66
CA GLY A 59 -2.78 -13.77 -5.71
C GLY A 59 -2.27 -12.35 -6.04
N ARG A 60 -2.41 -11.89 -7.29
CA ARG A 60 -1.94 -10.58 -7.79
C ARG A 60 -3.02 -9.49 -7.70
N THR A 61 -3.66 -9.35 -6.53
CA THR A 61 -4.77 -8.41 -6.34
C THR A 61 -4.30 -6.94 -6.40
N ASN A 62 -4.92 -6.15 -7.28
CA ASN A 62 -4.86 -4.69 -7.27
C ASN A 62 -5.99 -4.12 -6.40
N VAL A 63 -5.66 -3.14 -5.56
CA VAL A 63 -6.63 -2.38 -4.75
C VAL A 63 -6.73 -0.97 -5.32
N VAL A 64 -7.92 -0.57 -5.76
CA VAL A 64 -8.16 0.75 -6.35
C VAL A 64 -9.11 1.53 -5.44
N GLY A 65 -8.62 2.64 -4.89
CA GLY A 65 -9.40 3.59 -4.11
C GLY A 65 -9.76 4.83 -4.92
N ARG A 66 -10.98 5.33 -4.77
CA ARG A 66 -11.45 6.58 -5.39
C ARG A 66 -12.13 7.48 -4.37
N ILE A 67 -11.76 8.76 -4.37
CA ILE A 67 -12.42 9.81 -3.58
C ILE A 67 -12.53 11.10 -4.39
N GLY A 68 -13.59 11.87 -4.13
CA GLY A 68 -13.85 13.15 -4.78
C GLY A 68 -14.61 13.04 -6.10
N ARG A 69 -14.98 14.20 -6.66
CA ARG A 69 -15.74 14.36 -7.90
C ARG A 69 -15.18 15.55 -8.68
N GLY A 70 -15.22 15.51 -10.01
CA GLY A 70 -14.74 16.60 -10.86
C GLY A 70 -14.37 16.12 -12.27
N THR A 71 -14.00 17.06 -13.14
CA THR A 71 -13.60 16.79 -14.53
C THR A 71 -12.11 16.49 -14.68
N LYS A 72 -11.28 16.85 -13.67
CA LYS A 72 -9.86 16.51 -13.58
C LYS A 72 -9.64 15.53 -12.45
N SER A 73 -8.70 14.62 -12.62
CA SER A 73 -8.30 13.62 -11.62
C SER A 73 -6.78 13.56 -11.50
N ILE A 74 -6.31 13.14 -10.33
CA ILE A 74 -4.91 12.78 -10.06
C ILE A 74 -4.90 11.29 -9.72
N GLY A 75 -4.04 10.53 -10.38
CA GLY A 75 -3.81 9.12 -10.10
C GLY A 75 -2.50 8.94 -9.34
N PHE A 76 -2.55 8.17 -8.25
CA PHE A 76 -1.35 7.66 -7.58
C PHE A 76 -1.24 6.18 -7.92
N VAL A 77 -0.10 5.78 -8.48
CA VAL A 77 0.16 4.39 -8.88
C VAL A 77 1.36 3.89 -8.09
N SER A 78 1.20 2.76 -7.44
CA SER A 78 2.24 2.05 -6.68
C SER A 78 2.08 0.55 -6.87
N HIS A 79 3.05 -0.21 -6.38
CA HIS A 79 3.02 -1.68 -6.36
C HIS A 79 3.35 -2.17 -4.96
N MET A 80 2.98 -3.41 -4.65
CA MET A 80 3.15 -4.03 -3.33
C MET A 80 4.11 -5.22 -3.35
N ASP A 81 4.42 -5.76 -4.53
CA ASP A 81 5.41 -6.83 -4.66
C ASP A 81 6.83 -6.28 -4.53
N VAL A 82 7.71 -7.10 -4.00
CA VAL A 82 9.13 -6.78 -3.82
C VAL A 82 9.99 -7.84 -4.47
N VAL A 83 11.27 -7.50 -4.67
CA VAL A 83 12.28 -8.47 -5.09
C VAL A 83 12.70 -9.35 -3.91
N PRO A 84 13.33 -10.51 -4.15
CA PRO A 84 13.90 -11.33 -3.08
C PRO A 84 14.85 -10.52 -2.18
N PRO A 85 14.89 -10.81 -0.86
CA PRO A 85 15.70 -10.06 0.10
C PRO A 85 17.22 -10.26 -0.04
N GLY A 86 17.66 -11.15 -0.94
CA GLY A 86 19.04 -11.60 -1.02
C GLY A 86 19.39 -12.60 0.08
N GLU A 87 20.65 -12.63 0.50
CA GLU A 87 21.16 -13.53 1.55
C GLU A 87 20.76 -13.02 2.94
N LEU A 88 19.87 -13.73 3.62
CA LEU A 88 19.33 -13.33 4.93
C LEU A 88 20.41 -13.29 6.02
N GLU A 89 21.49 -14.05 5.86
CA GLU A 89 22.63 -14.05 6.78
C GLU A 89 23.39 -12.71 6.81
N GLN A 90 23.13 -11.82 5.83
CA GLN A 90 23.71 -10.48 5.78
C GLN A 90 22.81 -9.42 6.43
N TRP A 91 21.63 -9.78 6.91
CA TRP A 91 20.69 -8.86 7.57
C TRP A 91 20.99 -8.81 9.08
N GLU A 92 21.04 -7.60 9.65
CA GLU A 92 21.24 -7.34 11.10
C GLU A 92 19.93 -7.38 11.89
#